data_AF-A0A2V7XMF9-F1
#
_entry.id   AF-A0A2V7XMF9-F1
#
_cell.length_a   1.000
_cell.length_b   1.000
_cell.length_c   1.000
_cell.angle_alpha   90.00
_cell.angle_beta   90.00
_cell.angle_gamma   90.00
#
_symmetry.space_group_name_H-M   'P 1'
#
loop_
_entity.id
_entity.type
_entity.pdbx_description
1 polymer ?
#
loop_
_entity_poly.entity_id
_entity_poly.type
_entity_poly.pdbx_seq_one_letter_code
_entity_poly.pdbx_strand_id
1 'polypeptide(L)'
;MSRARAPRHRALLVAALAALLASSASTLHGSTAADEALTADEVSRILAQAAAGATAVGLNAHIVVVDAEGLILAVLRMDGAPASTRFQPVEGASALPIATVNARVAALAKAATGALLSSGGNAFSTRTASFIVQEHFPPGVDFTPGGPLFGVQFSSLGCSDVHPISPLGLSADPGGFPPPETIRADHILADGVRLAYADAPPAGAATARPGMILLGPLPGGPSHRVDVTLGGVAGQAIWFYPTRAGQVLTASDVARILTQAAQQTVRTRAAIRQPLGSSARVSIAVVDLDGNVIGFFQNQDAPRFGIDVSVQKGRTALFFSSPDAGATLARLGFGHYLRDGVPLDGTVAFTSRAIGFLSQPFFPPGIPGTAEGPFSSPQATWSVFNTGLQLDLVSGGLLTTSCGPYDGRLGNGITIFPGGVPLYKAGRLAGAIGVSGDGVDQDDLIATAGSAGFEAPAERRSDQLMVRGVRLPYVKLPRHPEL
;
A
#
# COMPACT_ATOMS: atom_id res chain seq x y z
N MET A 1 15.77 -75.45 -38.50
CA MET A 1 15.82 -74.44 -39.58
C MET A 1 15.20 -73.15 -39.09
N SER A 2 15.85 -72.03 -39.39
CA SER A 2 15.42 -70.63 -39.28
C SER A 2 15.35 -69.94 -37.90
N ARG A 3 16.05 -68.81 -37.87
CA ARG A 3 16.22 -67.78 -36.81
C ARG A 3 15.01 -66.84 -36.73
N ALA A 4 14.76 -66.28 -35.54
CA ALA A 4 14.32 -64.88 -35.35
C ALA A 4 14.48 -64.50 -33.86
N ARG A 5 15.59 -63.87 -33.46
CA ARG A 5 15.72 -62.43 -33.13
C ARG A 5 14.58 -61.83 -32.29
N ALA A 6 14.88 -61.59 -31.01
CA ALA A 6 14.11 -60.75 -30.07
C ALA A 6 14.23 -59.24 -30.41
N PRO A 7 13.43 -58.38 -29.73
CA PRO A 7 14.07 -57.22 -29.12
C PRO A 7 13.63 -56.98 -27.67
N ARG A 8 14.60 -57.14 -26.77
CA ARG A 8 14.61 -56.62 -25.40
C ARG A 8 14.85 -55.11 -25.42
N HIS A 9 13.87 -54.30 -25.85
CA HIS A 9 14.05 -52.83 -25.94
C HIS A 9 12.91 -51.97 -25.38
N ARG A 10 11.90 -52.54 -24.72
CA ARG A 10 10.78 -51.74 -24.15
C ARG A 10 10.78 -51.57 -22.63
N ALA A 11 11.59 -52.31 -21.89
CA ALA A 11 11.61 -52.23 -20.41
C ALA A 11 12.70 -51.31 -19.83
N LEU A 12 13.71 -50.93 -20.61
CA LEU A 12 14.82 -50.06 -20.16
C LEU A 12 14.64 -48.58 -20.52
N LEU A 13 13.68 -48.23 -21.40
CA LEU A 13 13.40 -46.83 -21.76
C LEU A 13 12.43 -46.12 -20.81
N VAL A 14 11.66 -46.85 -20.00
CA VAL A 14 10.71 -46.24 -19.05
C VAL A 14 11.40 -45.89 -17.72
N ALA A 15 12.47 -46.60 -17.34
CA ALA A 15 13.24 -46.30 -16.13
C ALA A 15 14.31 -45.21 -16.32
N ALA A 16 14.82 -45.01 -17.55
CA ALA A 16 15.81 -43.97 -17.84
C ALA A 16 15.20 -42.57 -18.09
N LEU A 17 13.91 -42.47 -18.43
CA LEU A 17 13.21 -41.18 -18.58
C LEU A 17 12.74 -40.58 -17.24
N ALA A 18 12.61 -41.40 -16.19
CA ALA A 18 12.27 -40.94 -14.84
C ALA A 18 13.49 -40.42 -14.04
N ALA A 19 14.71 -40.80 -14.44
CA ALA A 19 15.95 -40.41 -13.76
C ALA A 19 16.69 -39.23 -14.42
N LEU A 20 16.27 -38.78 -15.62
CA LEU A 20 16.84 -37.60 -16.30
C LEU A 20 15.98 -36.32 -16.19
N LEU A 21 14.87 -36.36 -15.45
CA LEU A 21 14.07 -35.17 -15.10
C LEU A 21 14.34 -34.65 -13.68
N ALA A 22 15.35 -35.20 -12.98
CA ALA A 22 15.70 -34.85 -11.60
C ALA A 22 17.06 -34.13 -11.46
N SER A 23 17.65 -33.62 -12.55
CA SER A 23 18.95 -32.94 -12.49
C SER A 23 19.01 -31.70 -13.40
N SER A 24 18.08 -30.77 -13.16
CA SER A 24 18.27 -29.33 -13.42
C SER A 24 17.11 -28.54 -12.79
N ALA A 25 16.72 -28.91 -11.56
CA ALA A 25 16.01 -27.97 -10.70
C ALA A 25 17.06 -27.02 -10.14
N SER A 26 17.25 -25.90 -10.82
CA SER A 26 17.75 -24.70 -10.16
C SER A 26 17.00 -24.57 -8.84
N THR A 27 17.73 -24.53 -7.73
CA THR A 27 17.20 -24.37 -6.38
C THR A 27 16.48 -23.03 -6.27
N LEU A 28 15.24 -22.96 -6.75
CA LEU A 28 14.23 -22.05 -6.24
C LEU A 28 13.93 -22.54 -4.84
N HIS A 29 14.59 -21.92 -3.85
CA HIS A 29 14.12 -21.96 -2.48
C HIS A 29 12.70 -21.37 -2.48
N GLY A 30 11.69 -22.22 -2.59
CA GLY A 30 10.36 -21.87 -2.14
C GLY A 30 10.44 -21.87 -0.62
N SER A 31 10.60 -20.69 -0.01
CA SER A 31 10.36 -20.56 1.43
C SER A 31 8.92 -20.98 1.67
N THR A 32 8.74 -21.95 2.57
CA THR A 32 7.40 -22.20 3.10
C THR A 32 7.03 -21.05 4.04
N ALA A 33 5.75 -20.82 4.32
CA ALA A 33 5.33 -19.82 5.32
C ALA A 33 5.97 -20.04 6.72
N ALA A 34 6.48 -21.25 6.99
CA ALA A 34 7.22 -21.59 8.20
C ALA A 34 8.70 -21.16 8.17
N ASP A 35 9.31 -20.96 7.00
CA ASP A 35 10.69 -20.44 6.85
C ASP A 35 10.78 -18.91 6.95
N GLU A 36 9.64 -18.20 6.89
CA GLU A 36 9.59 -16.73 6.95
C GLU A 36 9.22 -16.17 8.34
N ALA A 37 8.80 -17.02 9.28
CA ALA A 37 8.33 -16.57 10.59
C ALA A 37 9.49 -16.46 11.61
N LEU A 38 9.61 -15.30 12.26
CA LEU A 38 10.57 -15.12 13.36
C LEU A 38 10.27 -16.09 14.50
N THR A 39 11.31 -16.81 14.95
CA THR A 39 11.23 -17.67 16.13
C THR A 39 11.19 -16.86 17.42
N ALA A 40 10.67 -17.45 18.51
CA ALA A 40 10.66 -16.80 19.82
C ALA A 40 12.07 -16.37 20.30
N ASP A 41 13.09 -17.15 19.96
CA ASP A 41 14.48 -16.86 20.28
C ASP A 41 15.03 -15.69 19.44
N GLU A 42 14.67 -15.59 18.16
CA GLU A 42 15.00 -14.43 17.32
C GLU A 42 14.33 -13.16 17.82
N VAL A 43 13.04 -13.22 18.13
CA VAL A 43 12.30 -12.08 18.71
C VAL A 43 12.95 -11.63 20.02
N SER A 44 13.32 -12.57 20.90
CA SER A 44 14.01 -12.26 22.16
C SER A 44 15.36 -11.59 21.93
N ARG A 45 16.14 -12.05 20.95
CA ARG A 45 17.41 -11.43 20.55
C ARG A 45 17.21 -10.02 20.01
N ILE A 46 16.21 -9.80 19.15
CA ILE A 46 15.88 -8.48 18.60
C ILE A 46 15.54 -7.49 19.73
N LEU A 47 14.70 -7.90 20.70
CA LEU A 47 14.37 -7.07 21.85
C LEU A 47 15.62 -6.68 22.66
N ALA A 48 16.49 -7.65 22.92
CA ALA A 48 17.71 -7.41 23.69
C ALA A 48 18.68 -6.46 23.00
N GLN A 49 18.86 -6.61 21.68
CA GLN A 49 19.68 -5.72 20.86
C GLN A 49 19.11 -4.30 20.81
N ALA A 50 17.79 -4.16 20.63
CA ALA A 50 17.12 -2.86 20.65
C ALA A 50 17.27 -2.15 22.00
N ALA A 51 17.07 -2.88 23.11
CA ALA A 51 17.22 -2.34 24.47
C ALA A 51 18.66 -1.92 24.76
N ALA A 52 19.65 -2.71 24.31
CA ALA A 52 21.05 -2.36 24.44
C ALA A 52 21.42 -1.11 23.63
N GLY A 53 20.90 -0.98 22.40
CA GLY A 53 21.07 0.21 21.56
C GLY A 53 20.47 1.46 22.22
N ALA A 54 19.26 1.36 22.75
CA ALA A 54 18.62 2.48 23.46
C ALA A 54 19.45 2.96 24.65
N THR A 55 19.98 2.05 25.48
CA THR A 55 20.83 2.47 26.59
C THR A 55 22.18 3.02 26.15
N ALA A 56 22.75 2.52 25.05
CA ALA A 56 24.03 3.03 24.54
C ALA A 56 23.95 4.52 24.16
N VAL A 57 22.75 5.01 23.81
CA VAL A 57 22.49 6.44 23.55
C VAL A 57 21.83 7.16 24.73
N GLY A 58 21.82 6.55 25.93
CA GLY A 58 21.30 7.17 27.14
C GLY A 58 19.78 7.32 27.19
N LEU A 59 19.03 6.48 26.46
CA LEU A 59 17.57 6.54 26.37
C LEU A 59 16.91 5.28 26.95
N ASN A 60 15.67 5.45 27.42
CA ASN A 60 14.74 4.37 27.77
C ASN A 60 13.59 4.37 26.76
N ALA A 61 13.34 3.23 26.11
CA ALA A 61 12.42 3.13 24.99
C ALA A 61 11.29 2.12 25.22
N HIS A 62 10.23 2.26 24.42
CA HIS A 62 9.32 1.17 24.12
C HIS A 62 9.80 0.48 22.85
N ILE A 63 9.84 -0.84 22.87
CA ILE A 63 10.34 -1.66 21.77
C ILE A 63 9.23 -2.63 21.40
N VAL A 64 8.88 -2.65 20.12
CA VAL A 64 7.83 -3.52 19.56
C VAL A 64 8.44 -4.30 18.40
N VAL A 65 8.18 -5.61 18.38
CA VAL A 65 8.52 -6.51 17.29
C VAL A 65 7.24 -7.03 16.68
N VAL A 66 7.15 -7.00 15.35
CA VAL A 66 6.00 -7.51 14.59
C VAL A 66 6.47 -8.54 13.55
N ASP A 67 5.57 -9.40 13.10
CA ASP A 67 5.82 -10.25 11.93
C ASP A 67 5.62 -9.48 10.61
N ALA A 68 5.76 -10.18 9.48
CA ALA A 68 5.59 -9.59 8.16
C ALA A 68 4.14 -9.15 7.90
N GLU A 69 3.16 -9.71 8.61
CA GLU A 69 1.75 -9.30 8.64
C GLU A 69 1.51 -8.13 9.59
N GLY A 70 2.55 -7.60 10.26
CA GLY A 70 2.41 -6.51 11.22
C GLY A 70 1.74 -6.91 12.54
N LEU A 71 1.52 -8.21 12.78
CA LEU A 71 1.01 -8.73 14.05
C LEU A 71 2.11 -8.64 15.10
N ILE A 72 1.72 -8.26 16.32
CA ILE A 72 2.65 -8.07 17.43
C ILE A 72 3.20 -9.42 17.87
N LEU A 73 4.52 -9.58 17.77
CA LEU A 73 5.24 -10.72 18.31
C LEU A 73 5.73 -10.46 19.74
N ALA A 74 6.16 -9.23 20.06
CA ALA A 74 6.54 -8.88 21.43
C ALA A 74 6.51 -7.37 21.69
N VAL A 75 6.32 -7.00 22.97
CA VAL A 75 6.38 -5.61 23.45
C VAL A 75 7.17 -5.53 24.75
N LEU A 76 8.24 -4.72 24.73
CA LEU A 76 9.05 -4.40 25.89
C LEU A 76 8.94 -2.91 26.23
N ARG A 77 8.69 -2.61 27.49
CA ARG A 77 8.86 -1.26 28.05
C ARG A 77 10.09 -1.25 28.95
N MET A 78 11.11 -0.49 28.59
CA MET A 78 12.26 -0.27 29.48
C MET A 78 11.84 0.53 30.73
N ASP A 79 12.46 0.25 31.87
CA ASP A 79 12.21 1.02 33.08
C ASP A 79 12.56 2.50 32.87
N GLY A 80 11.72 3.40 33.35
CA GLY A 80 11.86 4.84 33.10
C GLY A 80 11.51 5.30 31.68
N ALA A 81 11.03 4.43 30.78
CA ALA A 81 10.55 4.85 29.46
C ALA A 81 9.28 5.73 29.57
N PRO A 82 9.21 6.89 28.89
CA PRO A 82 8.04 7.77 28.88
C PRO A 82 6.77 7.05 28.45
N ALA A 83 5.64 7.31 29.12
CA ALA A 83 4.37 6.67 28.76
C ALA A 83 3.77 7.21 27.45
N SER A 84 4.12 8.44 27.09
CA SER A 84 3.63 9.14 25.91
C SER A 84 4.77 9.71 25.07
N THR A 85 4.50 9.89 23.78
CA THR A 85 5.36 10.62 22.86
C THR A 85 4.55 11.72 22.17
N ARG A 86 5.22 12.82 21.84
CA ARG A 86 4.63 13.96 21.15
C ARG A 86 5.05 13.92 19.68
N PHE A 87 4.10 14.17 18.78
CA PHE A 87 4.44 14.45 17.39
C PHE A 87 4.90 15.89 17.29
N GLN A 88 6.15 16.09 16.85
CA GLN A 88 6.63 17.41 16.47
C GLN A 88 6.40 17.54 14.97
N PRO A 89 5.64 18.55 14.51
CA PRO A 89 5.60 18.84 13.09
C PRO A 89 6.99 19.21 12.61
N VAL A 90 7.35 18.75 11.41
CA VAL A 90 8.51 19.27 10.70
C VAL A 90 8.16 20.72 10.28
N GLU A 91 9.08 21.65 10.53
CA GLU A 91 9.06 23.08 10.18
C GLU A 91 7.76 23.65 9.58
N GLY A 92 7.02 24.46 10.36
CA GLY A 92 5.89 25.25 9.87
C GLY A 92 4.58 24.49 9.61
N ALA A 93 4.60 23.16 9.64
CA ALA A 93 3.42 22.34 9.41
C ALA A 93 2.52 22.22 10.65
N SER A 94 1.20 22.06 10.46
CA SER A 94 0.34 21.65 11.57
C SER A 94 0.49 20.15 11.85
N ALA A 95 0.62 19.76 13.12
CA ALA A 95 0.65 18.35 13.51
C ALA A 95 -0.71 17.67 13.23
N LEU A 96 -0.73 16.33 13.30
CA LEU A 96 -1.99 15.59 13.48
C LEU A 96 -2.82 16.28 14.59
N PRO A 97 -4.16 16.28 14.50
CA PRO A 97 -5.02 16.78 15.58
C PRO A 97 -4.80 16.04 16.92
N ILE A 98 -4.02 14.95 16.90
CA ILE A 98 -3.53 14.23 18.07
C ILE A 98 -2.07 14.64 18.33
N ALA A 99 -1.84 15.59 19.23
CA ALA A 99 -0.50 16.09 19.53
C ALA A 99 0.37 15.09 20.33
N THR A 100 -0.27 14.21 21.11
CA THR A 100 0.40 13.27 22.02
C THR A 100 -0.29 11.92 21.97
N VAL A 101 0.48 10.84 21.81
CA VAL A 101 -0.02 9.46 21.81
C VAL A 101 0.71 8.61 22.84
N ASN A 102 0.14 7.46 23.17
CA ASN A 102 0.85 6.45 23.94
C ASN A 102 2.12 6.02 23.19
N ALA A 103 3.27 6.01 23.86
CA ALA A 103 4.55 5.71 23.22
C ALA A 103 4.60 4.28 22.64
N ARG A 104 3.83 3.33 23.18
CA ARG A 104 3.68 1.97 22.62
C ARG A 104 2.91 1.97 21.31
N VAL A 105 1.86 2.77 21.21
CA VAL A 105 1.06 2.92 19.99
C VAL A 105 1.93 3.51 18.87
N ALA A 106 2.76 4.50 19.19
CA ALA A 106 3.73 5.04 18.24
C ALA A 106 4.80 4.01 17.85
N ALA A 107 5.33 3.23 18.80
CA ALA A 107 6.31 2.17 18.51
C ALA A 107 5.72 1.07 17.61
N LEU A 108 4.47 0.67 17.85
CA LEU A 108 3.74 -0.27 17.01
C LEU A 108 3.53 0.27 15.59
N ALA A 109 3.09 1.52 15.44
CA ALA A 109 2.92 2.13 14.13
C ALA A 109 4.23 2.16 13.33
N LYS A 110 5.37 2.44 13.98
CA LYS A 110 6.70 2.39 13.35
C LYS A 110 7.09 0.97 12.91
N ALA A 111 6.92 -0.02 13.79
CA ALA A 111 7.24 -1.41 13.50
C ALA A 111 6.38 -1.96 12.35
N ALA A 112 5.06 -1.75 12.41
CA ALA A 112 4.12 -2.14 11.37
C ALA A 112 4.45 -1.50 10.02
N THR A 113 4.85 -0.23 10.00
CA THR A 113 5.20 0.46 8.75
C THR A 113 6.40 -0.16 8.05
N GLY A 114 7.44 -0.52 8.80
CA GLY A 114 8.60 -1.22 8.26
C GLY A 114 8.22 -2.57 7.64
N ALA A 115 7.36 -3.34 8.32
CA ALA A 115 6.86 -4.62 7.82
C ALA A 115 5.98 -4.46 6.56
N LEU A 116 5.05 -3.51 6.57
CA LEU A 116 4.05 -3.33 5.53
C LEU A 116 4.61 -2.75 4.23
N LEU A 117 5.57 -1.81 4.33
CA LEU A 117 6.21 -1.24 3.15
C LEU A 117 7.22 -2.20 2.52
N SER A 118 7.75 -3.15 3.28
CA SER A 118 8.77 -4.09 2.82
C SER A 118 8.19 -5.31 2.10
N SER A 119 9.06 -5.98 1.35
CA SER A 119 8.84 -7.22 0.60
C SER A 119 10.15 -8.02 0.62
N GLY A 120 10.16 -9.25 0.11
CA GLY A 120 11.37 -10.03 -0.09
C GLY A 120 12.36 -9.37 -1.07
N GLY A 121 11.88 -8.56 -2.00
CA GLY A 121 12.71 -7.84 -2.98
C GLY A 121 13.20 -6.45 -2.53
N ASN A 122 12.51 -5.79 -1.61
CA ASN A 122 12.92 -4.47 -1.09
C ASN A 122 12.49 -4.28 0.36
N ALA A 123 13.34 -3.63 1.14
CA ALA A 123 13.08 -3.26 2.52
C ALA A 123 13.11 -1.74 2.69
N PHE A 124 11.98 -1.21 3.16
CA PHE A 124 11.74 0.21 3.34
C PHE A 124 11.67 0.54 4.83
N SER A 125 12.42 1.57 5.23
CA SER A 125 12.33 2.11 6.60
C SER A 125 11.19 3.11 6.70
N THR A 126 10.78 3.45 7.91
CA THR A 126 9.88 4.58 8.14
C THR A 126 10.48 5.92 7.69
N ARG A 127 11.82 6.03 7.59
CA ARG A 127 12.48 7.19 6.97
C ARG A 127 12.24 7.21 5.46
N THR A 128 12.25 6.04 4.82
CA THR A 128 11.89 5.96 3.42
C THR A 128 10.44 6.35 3.20
N ALA A 129 9.54 5.85 4.05
CA ALA A 129 8.13 6.26 4.08
C ALA A 129 8.02 7.79 4.19
N SER A 130 8.72 8.40 5.15
CA SER A 130 8.79 9.86 5.30
C SER A 130 9.25 10.57 4.03
N PHE A 131 10.28 10.07 3.37
CA PHE A 131 10.89 10.71 2.21
C PHE A 131 9.98 10.75 0.99
N ILE A 132 9.16 9.71 0.78
CA ILE A 132 8.32 9.55 -0.41
C ILE A 132 6.88 10.06 -0.25
N VAL A 133 6.52 10.56 0.94
CA VAL A 133 5.19 11.12 1.24
C VAL A 133 5.21 12.64 1.39
N GLN A 134 6.30 13.29 1.00
CA GLN A 134 6.45 14.74 1.13
C GLN A 134 5.64 15.50 0.07
N GLU A 135 5.31 16.75 0.38
CA GLU A 135 4.66 17.69 -0.55
C GLU A 135 5.48 17.96 -1.82
N HIS A 136 6.80 17.92 -1.66
CA HIS A 136 7.79 18.19 -2.69
C HIS A 136 8.77 17.02 -2.75
N PHE A 137 9.11 16.58 -3.95
CA PHE A 137 10.02 15.45 -4.17
C PHE A 137 11.10 15.79 -5.22
N PRO A 138 12.40 15.72 -4.84
CA PRO A 138 12.92 15.34 -3.52
C PRO A 138 12.61 16.37 -2.42
N PRO A 139 12.54 15.96 -1.14
CA PRO A 139 12.30 16.86 -0.02
C PRO A 139 13.36 17.97 0.06
N GLY A 140 12.93 19.20 0.36
CA GLY A 140 13.79 20.38 0.42
C GLY A 140 14.03 21.07 -0.92
N VAL A 141 13.38 20.61 -2.00
CA VAL A 141 13.38 21.29 -3.30
C VAL A 141 11.97 21.80 -3.60
N ASP A 142 11.77 23.11 -3.42
CA ASP A 142 10.50 23.76 -3.67
C ASP A 142 10.06 23.65 -5.15
N PHE A 143 8.75 23.76 -5.38
CA PHE A 143 8.14 23.81 -6.72
C PHE A 143 8.33 22.53 -7.55
N THR A 144 8.59 21.41 -6.89
CA THR A 144 8.55 20.07 -7.47
C THR A 144 7.19 19.39 -7.19
N PRO A 145 6.78 18.40 -7.99
CA PRO A 145 5.63 17.57 -7.65
C PRO A 145 5.83 16.84 -6.31
N GLY A 146 4.73 16.47 -5.66
CA GLY A 146 4.78 15.67 -4.44
C GLY A 146 5.33 14.27 -4.63
N GLY A 147 5.76 13.69 -3.50
CA GLY A 147 6.32 12.35 -3.45
C GLY A 147 5.32 11.30 -3.94
N PRO A 148 5.82 10.18 -4.48
CA PRO A 148 5.00 9.20 -5.17
C PRO A 148 3.93 8.57 -4.27
N LEU A 149 4.09 8.56 -2.95
CA LEU A 149 3.07 8.01 -2.03
C LEU A 149 2.47 9.09 -1.11
N PHE A 150 2.48 10.36 -1.52
CA PHE A 150 1.83 11.44 -0.77
C PHE A 150 0.38 11.07 -0.41
N GLY A 151 0.07 10.99 0.90
CA GLY A 151 -1.23 10.58 1.43
C GLY A 151 -1.34 9.12 1.91
N VAL A 152 -0.32 8.28 1.72
CA VAL A 152 -0.34 6.84 2.14
C VAL A 152 -0.39 6.66 3.67
N GLN A 153 -0.11 7.72 4.44
CA GLN A 153 -0.12 7.67 5.91
C GLN A 153 -1.49 7.25 6.48
N PHE A 154 -2.57 7.58 5.77
CA PHE A 154 -3.95 7.27 6.15
C PHE A 154 -4.45 5.93 5.59
N SER A 155 -3.55 4.95 5.49
CA SER A 155 -3.84 3.57 5.11
C SER A 155 -3.38 2.59 6.18
N SER A 156 -3.87 1.35 6.12
CA SER A 156 -3.65 0.27 7.09
C SER A 156 -4.00 0.69 8.51
N LEU A 157 -4.94 1.64 8.64
CA LEU A 157 -5.42 2.16 9.92
C LEU A 157 -6.08 1.04 10.71
N GLY A 158 -5.92 1.01 12.03
CA GLY A 158 -6.54 0.02 12.91
C GLY A 158 -8.08 0.04 12.88
N CYS A 159 -8.64 1.06 12.25
CA CYS A 159 -10.05 1.25 12.02
C CYS A 159 -10.53 0.79 10.62
N SER A 160 -9.61 0.34 9.75
CA SER A 160 -9.88 -0.18 8.39
C SER A 160 -10.63 -1.50 8.44
N ASP A 161 -11.57 -1.69 7.53
CA ASP A 161 -12.29 -2.96 7.32
C ASP A 161 -11.55 -3.95 6.40
N VAL A 162 -10.34 -3.60 5.94
CA VAL A 162 -9.54 -4.42 5.02
C VAL A 162 -8.35 -5.07 5.72
N HIS A 163 -7.45 -4.25 6.26
CA HIS A 163 -6.24 -4.72 6.92
C HIS A 163 -5.91 -3.84 8.15
N PRO A 164 -6.68 -3.98 9.25
CA PRO A 164 -6.56 -3.13 10.44
C PRO A 164 -5.34 -3.48 11.29
N ILE A 165 -4.15 -3.10 10.83
CA ILE A 165 -2.90 -3.44 11.50
C ILE A 165 -2.38 -2.29 12.35
N SER A 166 -2.29 -1.09 11.77
CA SER A 166 -1.57 0.02 12.39
C SER A 166 -2.54 1.00 13.05
N PRO A 167 -2.48 1.19 14.38
CA PRO A 167 -3.42 2.06 15.10
C PRO A 167 -3.41 3.52 14.65
N LEU A 168 -2.33 3.97 14.00
CA LEU A 168 -2.14 5.33 13.48
C LEU A 168 -1.92 5.38 11.97
N GLY A 169 -2.07 4.24 11.28
CA GLY A 169 -1.71 4.12 9.87
C GLY A 169 -0.20 4.05 9.66
N LEU A 170 0.28 4.36 8.46
CA LEU A 170 1.71 4.27 8.16
C LEU A 170 2.49 5.47 8.73
N SER A 171 3.53 5.17 9.49
CA SER A 171 4.40 6.13 10.18
C SER A 171 5.51 6.64 9.26
N ALA A 172 5.73 7.95 9.29
CA ALA A 172 6.84 8.63 8.63
C ALA A 172 7.93 9.10 9.64
N ASP A 173 7.95 8.55 10.85
CA ASP A 173 8.98 8.85 11.85
C ASP A 173 10.26 8.05 11.58
N PRO A 174 11.48 8.59 11.59
CA PRO A 174 12.69 7.80 11.35
C PRO A 174 12.88 6.66 12.37
N GLY A 175 13.17 5.44 11.88
CA GLY A 175 13.49 4.26 12.69
C GLY A 175 13.53 2.96 11.87
N GLY A 176 14.30 1.96 12.32
CA GLY A 176 14.37 0.64 11.67
C GLY A 176 15.68 -0.10 11.95
N PHE A 177 15.64 -1.44 11.91
CA PHE A 177 16.85 -2.26 11.87
C PHE A 177 17.31 -2.46 10.42
N PRO A 178 18.62 -2.60 10.17
CA PRO A 178 19.16 -2.73 8.84
C PRO A 178 18.80 -4.09 8.20
N PRO A 179 18.10 -4.13 7.06
CA PRO A 179 17.96 -5.31 6.22
C PRO A 179 19.26 -5.51 5.43
N PRO A 180 19.44 -6.66 4.77
CA PRO A 180 20.58 -6.89 3.86
C PRO A 180 20.76 -5.73 2.89
N GLU A 181 22.00 -5.27 2.68
CA GLU A 181 22.32 -4.08 1.87
C GLU A 181 21.68 -4.13 0.47
N THR A 182 21.60 -5.32 -0.13
CA THR A 182 21.09 -5.55 -1.48
C THR A 182 19.63 -5.18 -1.68
N ILE A 183 18.82 -5.16 -0.62
CA ILE A 183 17.39 -4.86 -0.69
C ILE A 183 17.02 -3.54 -0.02
N ARG A 184 18.00 -2.77 0.45
CA ARG A 184 17.71 -1.50 1.13
C ARG A 184 17.22 -0.43 0.16
N ALA A 185 16.35 0.44 0.68
CA ALA A 185 15.79 1.52 -0.12
C ALA A 185 16.83 2.53 -0.63
N ASP A 186 17.96 2.73 0.04
CA ASP A 186 19.02 3.61 -0.45
C ASP A 186 19.75 3.06 -1.67
N HIS A 187 19.46 1.82 -2.09
CA HIS A 187 19.87 1.27 -3.38
C HIS A 187 18.80 1.42 -4.47
N ILE A 188 17.65 2.01 -4.15
CA ILE A 188 16.51 2.22 -5.06
C ILE A 188 16.48 3.67 -5.54
N LEU A 189 16.25 3.86 -6.84
CA LEU A 189 15.99 5.16 -7.45
C LEU A 189 14.50 5.29 -7.79
N ALA A 190 13.78 6.20 -7.13
CA ALA A 190 12.43 6.59 -7.52
C ALA A 190 12.52 7.89 -8.33
N ASP A 191 12.04 7.88 -9.59
CA ASP A 191 12.17 9.02 -10.51
C ASP A 191 13.59 9.58 -10.63
N GLY A 192 14.60 8.70 -10.51
CA GLY A 192 16.02 9.07 -10.55
C GLY A 192 16.59 9.59 -9.22
N VAL A 193 15.77 9.71 -8.17
CA VAL A 193 16.18 10.12 -6.82
C VAL A 193 16.42 8.91 -5.94
N ARG A 194 17.59 8.86 -5.29
CA ARG A 194 17.91 7.83 -4.31
C ARG A 194 17.04 7.97 -3.07
N LEU A 195 16.33 6.91 -2.69
CA LEU A 195 15.48 6.94 -1.51
C LEU A 195 16.32 6.99 -0.24
N ALA A 196 15.84 7.70 0.78
CA ALA A 196 16.51 7.73 2.07
C ALA A 196 16.29 6.40 2.81
N TYR A 197 17.34 5.91 3.47
CA TYR A 197 17.26 4.81 4.42
C TYR A 197 17.89 5.20 5.76
N ALA A 198 17.47 4.58 6.86
CA ALA A 198 17.99 4.84 8.20
C ALA A 198 18.64 3.58 8.76
N ASP A 199 19.94 3.64 8.98
CA ASP A 199 20.66 2.61 9.71
C ASP A 199 20.71 2.92 11.21
N ALA A 200 20.39 1.90 12.02
CA ALA A 200 20.91 1.78 13.37
C ALA A 200 21.79 0.52 13.38
N PRO A 201 23.13 0.63 13.56
CA PRO A 201 23.96 -0.56 13.66
C PRO A 201 23.44 -1.41 14.82
N PRO A 202 23.23 -2.73 14.61
CA PRO A 202 22.78 -3.59 15.70
C PRO A 202 23.79 -3.50 16.83
N ALA A 203 23.30 -3.24 18.04
CA ALA A 203 24.14 -3.42 19.22
C ALA A 203 24.64 -4.88 19.21
N GLY A 204 25.92 -5.10 19.51
CA GLY A 204 26.50 -6.45 19.58
C GLY A 204 25.68 -7.36 20.49
N ALA A 205 25.84 -8.69 20.34
CA ALA A 205 25.07 -9.70 21.08
C ALA A 205 24.83 -9.28 22.54
N ALA A 206 23.59 -8.95 22.86
CA ALA A 206 23.21 -8.37 24.14
C ALA A 206 22.25 -9.29 24.88
N THR A 207 22.41 -9.37 26.19
CA THR A 207 21.43 -9.98 27.09
C THR A 207 20.32 -8.98 27.41
N ALA A 208 19.07 -9.44 27.47
CA ALA A 208 17.92 -8.60 27.79
C ALA A 208 18.16 -7.82 29.11
N ARG A 209 17.92 -6.51 29.09
CA ARG A 209 18.10 -5.61 30.24
C ARG A 209 16.84 -5.57 31.12
N PRO A 210 16.91 -5.08 32.37
CA PRO A 210 15.73 -4.87 33.21
C PRO A 210 14.70 -3.98 32.51
N GLY A 211 13.46 -4.43 32.48
CA GLY A 211 12.30 -3.75 31.91
C GLY A 211 11.07 -4.63 32.05
N MET A 212 9.89 -4.02 31.96
CA MET A 212 8.63 -4.75 32.02
C MET A 212 8.26 -5.28 30.64
N ILE A 213 8.29 -6.60 30.46
CA ILE A 213 7.72 -7.27 29.29
C ILE A 213 6.20 -7.21 29.42
N LEU A 214 5.55 -6.56 28.46
CA LEU A 214 4.10 -6.41 28.42
C LEU A 214 3.44 -7.55 27.65
N LEU A 215 4.12 -8.03 26.61
CA LEU A 215 3.74 -9.19 25.82
C LEU A 215 5.02 -9.93 25.40
N GLY A 216 5.12 -11.21 25.75
CA GLY A 216 6.28 -12.05 25.40
C GLY A 216 6.26 -12.49 23.94
N PRO A 217 7.37 -13.06 23.44
CA PRO A 217 7.45 -13.60 22.08
C PRO A 217 6.31 -14.56 21.77
N LEU A 218 5.51 -14.21 20.77
CA LEU A 218 4.46 -15.05 20.22
C LEU A 218 4.95 -15.70 18.91
N PRO A 219 4.47 -16.91 18.58
CA PRO A 219 4.63 -17.44 17.23
C PRO A 219 3.84 -16.58 16.23
N GLY A 220 4.34 -16.49 14.99
CA GLY A 220 3.64 -15.81 13.90
C GLY A 220 2.26 -16.41 13.63
N GLY A 221 1.31 -15.56 13.25
CA GLY A 221 -0.06 -15.99 12.94
C GLY A 221 -0.19 -16.75 11.62
N PRO A 222 -1.27 -17.52 11.42
CA PRO A 222 -1.52 -18.16 10.12
C PRO A 222 -1.79 -17.11 9.03
N SER A 223 -1.13 -17.25 7.89
CA SER A 223 -1.37 -16.38 6.74
C SER A 223 -2.75 -16.59 6.14
N HIS A 224 -3.46 -15.51 5.85
CA HIS A 224 -4.74 -15.53 5.12
C HIS A 224 -4.58 -15.54 3.60
N ARG A 225 -3.34 -15.73 3.12
CA ARG A 225 -3.01 -15.72 1.69
C ARG A 225 -2.91 -17.15 1.18
N VAL A 226 -3.50 -17.38 0.01
CA VAL A 226 -3.47 -18.66 -0.69
C VAL A 226 -2.76 -18.44 -2.01
N ASP A 227 -1.74 -19.25 -2.29
CA ASP A 227 -1.03 -19.18 -3.56
C ASP A 227 -1.97 -19.56 -4.71
N VAL A 228 -1.97 -18.72 -5.75
CA VAL A 228 -2.79 -18.87 -6.94
C VAL A 228 -2.02 -18.46 -8.17
N THR A 229 -2.42 -18.97 -9.34
CA THR A 229 -1.97 -18.46 -10.63
C THR A 229 -3.15 -17.87 -11.36
N LEU A 230 -3.08 -16.57 -11.67
CA LEU A 230 -4.15 -15.84 -12.37
C LEU A 230 -3.61 -15.32 -13.71
N GLY A 231 -4.24 -15.72 -14.81
CA GLY A 231 -3.81 -15.26 -16.14
C GLY A 231 -2.40 -15.67 -16.54
N GLY A 232 -1.83 -16.71 -15.90
CA GLY A 232 -0.44 -17.13 -16.06
C GLY A 232 0.55 -16.41 -15.13
N VAL A 233 0.08 -15.56 -14.22
CA VAL A 233 0.91 -14.83 -13.26
C VAL A 233 0.79 -15.48 -11.88
N ALA A 234 1.92 -15.88 -11.30
CA ALA A 234 1.97 -16.42 -9.95
C ALA A 234 1.77 -15.31 -8.91
N GLY A 235 1.00 -15.61 -7.88
CA GLY A 235 0.68 -14.66 -6.82
C GLY A 235 -0.16 -15.30 -5.73
N GLN A 236 -0.88 -14.44 -5.00
CA GLN A 236 -1.66 -14.79 -3.85
C GLN A 236 -3.06 -14.18 -3.93
N ALA A 237 -4.05 -14.93 -3.47
CA ALA A 237 -5.40 -14.45 -3.20
C ALA A 237 -5.62 -14.40 -1.69
N ILE A 238 -6.53 -13.54 -1.25
CA ILE A 238 -7.00 -13.51 0.14
C ILE A 238 -8.30 -14.30 0.19
N TRP A 239 -8.35 -15.36 0.99
CA TRP A 239 -9.46 -16.34 0.92
C TRP A 239 -10.84 -15.73 1.22
N PHE A 240 -10.90 -14.68 2.04
CA PHE A 240 -12.14 -13.96 2.36
C PHE A 240 -12.47 -12.81 1.39
N TYR A 241 -11.65 -12.58 0.36
CA TYR A 241 -11.96 -11.73 -0.80
C TYR A 241 -12.06 -12.56 -2.07
N PRO A 242 -13.05 -13.48 -2.16
CA PRO A 242 -13.21 -14.34 -3.31
C PRO A 242 -13.59 -13.51 -4.54
N THR A 243 -13.20 -14.00 -5.72
CA THR A 243 -13.75 -13.51 -6.99
C THR A 243 -15.22 -13.90 -7.06
N ARG A 244 -16.12 -12.92 -7.06
CA ARG A 244 -17.57 -13.11 -7.06
C ARG A 244 -18.28 -12.03 -7.87
N ALA A 245 -19.57 -12.23 -8.12
CA ALA A 245 -20.40 -11.20 -8.73
C ALA A 245 -20.70 -10.07 -7.73
N GLY A 246 -20.77 -8.84 -8.24
CA GLY A 246 -21.41 -7.70 -7.57
C GLY A 246 -22.80 -7.45 -8.14
N GLN A 247 -23.33 -6.25 -7.91
CA GLN A 247 -24.67 -5.85 -8.38
C GLN A 247 -24.73 -5.74 -9.92
N VAL A 248 -23.64 -5.31 -10.56
CA VAL A 248 -23.56 -5.10 -12.03
C VAL A 248 -22.50 -5.98 -12.69
N LEU A 249 -21.33 -6.10 -12.07
CA LEU A 249 -20.24 -6.96 -12.56
C LEU A 249 -20.54 -8.42 -12.23
N THR A 250 -20.47 -9.28 -13.23
CA THR A 250 -20.54 -10.73 -13.04
C THR A 250 -19.22 -11.27 -12.50
N ALA A 251 -19.21 -12.47 -11.92
CA ALA A 251 -17.96 -13.11 -11.49
C ALA A 251 -16.95 -13.27 -12.65
N SER A 252 -17.43 -13.53 -13.87
CA SER A 252 -16.60 -13.57 -15.07
C SER A 252 -16.04 -12.21 -15.46
N ASP A 253 -16.79 -11.13 -15.26
CA ASP A 253 -16.30 -9.77 -15.48
C ASP A 253 -15.15 -9.46 -14.52
N VAL A 254 -15.33 -9.75 -13.23
CA VAL A 254 -14.29 -9.55 -12.20
C VAL A 254 -13.05 -10.39 -12.48
N ALA A 255 -13.23 -11.67 -12.82
CA ALA A 255 -12.12 -12.54 -13.19
C ALA A 255 -11.34 -12.00 -14.40
N ARG A 256 -12.05 -11.44 -15.40
CA ARG A 256 -11.44 -10.81 -16.58
C ARG A 256 -10.63 -9.56 -16.20
N ILE A 257 -11.21 -8.67 -15.39
CA ILE A 257 -10.54 -7.46 -14.90
C ILE A 257 -9.24 -7.81 -14.16
N LEU A 258 -9.32 -8.74 -13.20
CA LEU A 258 -8.15 -9.16 -12.42
C LEU A 258 -7.11 -9.84 -13.32
N THR A 259 -7.53 -10.67 -14.27
CA THR A 259 -6.63 -11.36 -15.21
C THR A 259 -5.87 -10.37 -16.09
N GLN A 260 -6.56 -9.37 -16.65
CA GLN A 260 -5.95 -8.34 -17.49
C GLN A 260 -4.95 -7.49 -16.69
N ALA A 261 -5.31 -7.08 -15.49
CA ALA A 261 -4.41 -6.35 -14.59
C ALA A 261 -3.19 -7.22 -14.20
N ALA A 262 -3.40 -8.47 -13.81
CA ALA A 262 -2.32 -9.40 -13.45
C ALA A 262 -1.31 -9.57 -14.60
N GLN A 263 -1.79 -9.81 -15.82
CA GLN A 263 -0.95 -9.91 -17.01
C GLN A 263 -0.19 -8.62 -17.34
N GLN A 264 -0.76 -7.45 -17.03
CA GLN A 264 -0.04 -6.20 -17.18
C GLN A 264 1.12 -6.08 -16.19
N THR A 265 1.01 -6.62 -14.97
CA THR A 265 2.09 -6.53 -13.97
C THR A 265 3.43 -7.09 -14.45
N VAL A 266 3.42 -8.18 -15.23
CA VAL A 266 4.65 -8.82 -15.74
C VAL A 266 5.27 -8.09 -16.92
N ARG A 267 4.52 -7.19 -17.57
CA ARG A 267 4.99 -6.32 -18.66
C ARG A 267 5.42 -4.96 -18.17
N THR A 268 4.81 -4.50 -17.08
CA THR A 268 5.12 -3.21 -16.47
C THR A 268 6.42 -3.32 -15.69
N ARG A 269 7.41 -2.52 -16.06
CA ARG A 269 8.64 -2.33 -15.30
C ARG A 269 8.34 -1.65 -13.96
N ALA A 270 8.92 -2.19 -12.90
CA ALA A 270 8.91 -1.58 -11.58
C ALA A 270 9.60 -0.21 -11.56
N ALA A 271 9.08 0.71 -10.76
CA ALA A 271 9.71 1.97 -10.40
C ALA A 271 10.60 1.82 -9.17
N ILE A 272 10.17 1.07 -8.16
CA ILE A 272 10.81 1.04 -6.85
C ILE A 272 11.36 -0.34 -6.48
N ARG A 273 11.96 -1.05 -7.44
CA ARG A 273 12.49 -2.41 -7.20
C ARG A 273 13.88 -2.65 -7.78
N GLN A 274 14.63 -3.50 -7.08
CA GLN A 274 15.88 -4.08 -7.56
C GLN A 274 15.72 -5.59 -7.86
N PRO A 275 16.52 -6.15 -8.81
CA PRO A 275 17.34 -5.42 -9.77
C PRO A 275 16.49 -4.58 -10.74
N LEU A 276 17.07 -3.49 -11.27
CA LEU A 276 16.44 -2.69 -12.33
C LEU A 276 15.98 -3.59 -13.50
N GLY A 277 14.80 -3.30 -14.06
CA GLY A 277 14.16 -4.13 -15.08
C GLY A 277 13.26 -5.23 -14.53
N SER A 278 13.17 -5.39 -13.21
CA SER A 278 12.16 -6.25 -12.59
C SER A 278 10.74 -5.77 -12.90
N SER A 279 9.80 -6.71 -13.07
CA SER A 279 8.39 -6.33 -13.26
C SER A 279 7.76 -5.80 -11.98
N ALA A 280 6.78 -4.92 -12.12
CA ALA A 280 6.06 -4.30 -11.02
C ALA A 280 5.42 -5.33 -10.11
N ARG A 281 5.43 -5.07 -8.80
CA ARG A 281 4.75 -5.92 -7.82
C ARG A 281 3.67 -5.15 -7.08
N VAL A 282 2.43 -5.62 -7.22
CA VAL A 282 1.23 -4.90 -6.80
C VAL A 282 0.17 -5.84 -6.26
N SER A 283 -0.68 -5.27 -5.42
CA SER A 283 -2.00 -5.78 -5.06
C SER A 283 -3.05 -5.13 -5.96
N ILE A 284 -4.04 -5.91 -6.38
CA ILE A 284 -5.11 -5.52 -7.29
C ILE A 284 -6.43 -5.89 -6.61
N ALA A 285 -7.32 -4.90 -6.45
CA ALA A 285 -8.63 -5.08 -5.87
C ALA A 285 -9.73 -4.60 -6.83
N VAL A 286 -10.85 -5.31 -6.86
CA VAL A 286 -12.08 -4.90 -7.54
C VAL A 286 -13.18 -4.75 -6.50
N VAL A 287 -13.82 -3.58 -6.51
CA VAL A 287 -14.94 -3.27 -5.62
C VAL A 287 -16.24 -3.09 -6.39
N ASP A 288 -17.34 -3.47 -5.76
CA ASP A 288 -18.71 -3.34 -6.29
C ASP A 288 -19.30 -1.94 -6.02
N LEU A 289 -20.60 -1.73 -6.29
CA LEU A 289 -21.22 -0.41 -6.11
C LEU A 289 -21.40 0.01 -4.64
N ASP A 290 -21.39 -0.95 -3.72
CA ASP A 290 -21.45 -0.70 -2.28
C ASP A 290 -20.04 -0.57 -1.67
N GLY A 291 -19.00 -0.70 -2.50
CA GLY A 291 -17.59 -0.68 -2.09
C GLY A 291 -17.10 -1.99 -1.48
N ASN A 292 -17.86 -3.08 -1.60
CA ASN A 292 -17.41 -4.40 -1.15
C ASN A 292 -16.32 -4.92 -2.08
N VAL A 293 -15.27 -5.52 -1.52
CA VAL A 293 -14.30 -6.25 -2.33
C VAL A 293 -14.99 -7.50 -2.91
N ILE A 294 -15.01 -7.58 -4.24
CA ILE A 294 -15.58 -8.70 -5.01
C ILE A 294 -14.52 -9.45 -5.81
N GLY A 295 -13.26 -9.04 -5.72
CA GLY A 295 -12.12 -9.75 -6.26
C GLY A 295 -10.80 -9.14 -5.79
N PHE A 296 -9.82 -10.00 -5.52
CA PHE A 296 -8.50 -9.59 -5.07
C PHE A 296 -7.42 -10.51 -5.65
N PHE A 297 -6.30 -9.93 -6.07
CA PHE A 297 -5.10 -10.67 -6.46
C PHE A 297 -3.86 -9.84 -6.14
N GLN A 298 -2.83 -10.47 -5.60
CA GLN A 298 -1.54 -9.86 -5.31
C GLN A 298 -0.46 -10.67 -6.02
N ASN A 299 0.34 -10.07 -6.91
CA ASN A 299 1.41 -10.85 -7.54
C ASN A 299 2.56 -11.11 -6.57
N GLN A 300 3.37 -12.12 -6.86
CA GLN A 300 4.39 -12.60 -5.93
C GLN A 300 5.34 -11.49 -5.50
N ASP A 301 5.59 -11.38 -4.19
CA ASP A 301 6.51 -10.41 -3.59
C ASP A 301 6.07 -8.93 -3.67
N ALA A 302 4.77 -8.68 -3.82
CA ALA A 302 4.23 -7.33 -3.68
C ALA A 302 4.30 -6.84 -2.23
N PRO A 303 4.61 -5.55 -2.01
CA PRO A 303 4.51 -4.95 -0.69
C PRO A 303 3.12 -5.08 -0.08
N ARG A 304 3.06 -5.35 1.22
CA ARG A 304 1.84 -5.74 1.91
C ARG A 304 0.89 -4.58 2.19
N PHE A 305 1.41 -3.35 2.29
CA PHE A 305 0.59 -2.14 2.36
C PHE A 305 -0.38 -2.02 1.17
N GLY A 306 0.00 -2.59 0.02
CA GLY A 306 -0.81 -2.57 -1.19
C GLY A 306 -2.19 -3.24 -1.02
N ILE A 307 -2.35 -4.14 -0.04
CA ILE A 307 -3.63 -4.84 0.23
C ILE A 307 -4.72 -3.80 0.56
N ASP A 308 -4.50 -2.99 1.60
CA ASP A 308 -5.47 -1.98 2.02
C ASP A 308 -5.54 -0.83 1.00
N VAL A 309 -4.38 -0.38 0.49
CA VAL A 309 -4.32 0.77 -0.42
C VAL A 309 -4.98 0.47 -1.76
N SER A 310 -4.87 -0.74 -2.32
CA SER A 310 -5.56 -1.10 -3.57
C SER A 310 -7.08 -1.03 -3.41
N VAL A 311 -7.62 -1.48 -2.27
CA VAL A 311 -9.05 -1.34 -1.95
C VAL A 311 -9.42 0.13 -1.77
N GLN A 312 -8.62 0.90 -1.03
CA GLN A 312 -8.84 2.33 -0.77
C GLN A 312 -8.86 3.14 -2.09
N LYS A 313 -7.97 2.83 -3.05
CA LYS A 313 -7.94 3.41 -4.40
C LYS A 313 -9.18 3.09 -5.21
N GLY A 314 -9.61 1.81 -5.22
CA GLY A 314 -10.83 1.41 -5.90
C GLY A 314 -12.05 2.13 -5.31
N ARG A 315 -12.18 2.13 -3.99
CA ARG A 315 -13.24 2.84 -3.26
C ARG A 315 -13.27 4.33 -3.49
N THR A 316 -12.12 4.98 -3.55
CA THR A 316 -12.02 6.41 -3.87
C THR A 316 -12.59 6.69 -5.26
N ALA A 317 -12.13 5.95 -6.29
CA ALA A 317 -12.62 6.13 -7.65
C ALA A 317 -14.12 5.84 -7.77
N LEU A 318 -14.61 4.80 -7.07
CA LEU A 318 -16.02 4.46 -7.00
C LEU A 318 -16.85 5.57 -6.35
N PHE A 319 -16.47 6.01 -5.15
CA PHE A 319 -17.24 6.94 -4.35
C PHE A 319 -17.42 8.26 -5.08
N PHE A 320 -16.34 8.89 -5.56
CA PHE A 320 -16.44 10.19 -6.23
C PHE A 320 -17.10 10.12 -7.60
N SER A 321 -17.14 8.95 -8.24
CA SER A 321 -17.90 8.73 -9.48
C SER A 321 -19.38 8.38 -9.24
N SER A 322 -19.80 8.22 -7.97
CA SER A 322 -21.15 7.80 -7.62
C SER A 322 -22.16 8.96 -7.70
N PRO A 323 -23.42 8.71 -8.08
CA PRO A 323 -24.44 9.75 -8.25
C PRO A 323 -24.78 10.57 -7.00
N ASP A 324 -24.51 10.01 -5.82
CA ASP A 324 -24.89 10.56 -4.52
C ASP A 324 -23.68 10.99 -3.70
N ALA A 325 -22.48 11.06 -4.28
CA ALA A 325 -21.24 11.34 -3.57
C ALA A 325 -21.27 12.69 -2.85
N GLY A 326 -21.67 13.76 -3.55
CA GLY A 326 -21.80 15.10 -2.97
C GLY A 326 -22.87 15.17 -1.88
N ALA A 327 -24.04 14.56 -2.12
CA ALA A 327 -25.11 14.49 -1.13
C ALA A 327 -24.67 13.72 0.14
N THR A 328 -23.90 12.64 -0.05
CA THR A 328 -23.33 11.86 1.05
C THR A 328 -22.33 12.67 1.84
N LEU A 329 -21.37 13.35 1.19
CA LEU A 329 -20.42 14.22 1.89
C LEU A 329 -21.13 15.32 2.68
N ALA A 330 -22.15 15.97 2.11
CA ALA A 330 -22.95 16.97 2.81
C ALA A 330 -23.63 16.39 4.06
N ARG A 331 -24.27 15.21 3.93
CA ARG A 331 -24.94 14.51 5.04
C ARG A 331 -23.97 14.11 6.16
N LEU A 332 -22.75 13.77 5.80
CA LEU A 332 -21.67 13.42 6.75
C LEU A 332 -21.03 14.67 7.41
N GLY A 333 -21.48 15.89 7.08
CA GLY A 333 -20.92 17.13 7.63
C GLY A 333 -19.73 17.70 6.85
N PHE A 334 -19.35 17.07 5.74
CA PHE A 334 -18.23 17.46 4.88
C PHE A 334 -18.65 18.37 3.72
N GLY A 335 -19.80 19.03 3.83
CA GLY A 335 -20.34 19.91 2.80
C GLY A 335 -19.44 21.10 2.45
N HIS A 336 -18.53 21.50 3.34
CA HIS A 336 -17.58 22.58 3.10
C HIS A 336 -16.50 22.23 2.05
N TYR A 337 -16.30 20.94 1.74
CA TYR A 337 -15.45 20.48 0.65
C TYR A 337 -16.16 20.51 -0.73
N LEU A 338 -17.48 20.73 -0.76
CA LEU A 338 -18.28 20.81 -2.00
C LEU A 338 -18.21 22.20 -2.61
N ARG A 339 -17.02 22.57 -3.09
CA ARG A 339 -16.70 23.89 -3.64
C ARG A 339 -16.09 23.79 -5.04
N ASP A 340 -15.81 24.95 -5.64
CA ASP A 340 -15.19 25.10 -6.96
C ASP A 340 -15.94 24.41 -8.12
N GLY A 341 -17.23 24.14 -7.95
CA GLY A 341 -18.08 23.57 -9.00
C GLY A 341 -17.73 22.13 -9.39
N VAL A 342 -17.02 21.39 -8.54
CA VAL A 342 -16.71 19.96 -8.79
C VAL A 342 -18.01 19.15 -8.73
N PRO A 343 -18.48 18.54 -9.85
CA PRO A 343 -19.74 17.81 -9.89
C PRO A 343 -19.57 16.42 -9.27
N LEU A 344 -20.14 16.20 -8.09
CA LEU A 344 -20.14 14.92 -7.37
C LEU A 344 -21.52 14.25 -7.42
N ASP A 345 -22.11 14.23 -8.62
CA ASP A 345 -23.47 13.76 -8.91
C ASP A 345 -23.50 12.60 -9.94
N GLY A 346 -22.34 11.97 -10.17
CA GLY A 346 -22.18 10.82 -11.06
C GLY A 346 -22.14 11.17 -12.55
N THR A 347 -22.17 12.46 -12.91
CA THR A 347 -21.98 12.91 -14.30
C THR A 347 -20.52 12.78 -14.76
N VAL A 348 -19.57 12.82 -13.82
CA VAL A 348 -18.14 12.70 -14.08
C VAL A 348 -17.57 11.43 -13.44
N ALA A 349 -16.73 10.72 -14.20
CA ALA A 349 -15.92 9.59 -13.78
C ALA A 349 -14.58 10.11 -13.24
N PHE A 350 -14.37 9.96 -11.93
CA PHE A 350 -13.13 10.37 -11.25
C PHE A 350 -12.23 9.17 -10.97
N THR A 351 -10.94 9.33 -11.23
CA THR A 351 -9.89 8.42 -10.75
C THR A 351 -9.34 8.90 -9.41
N SER A 352 -8.63 8.04 -8.68
CA SER A 352 -7.93 8.47 -7.47
C SER A 352 -6.88 9.55 -7.76
N ARG A 353 -6.31 9.58 -8.97
CA ARG A 353 -5.42 10.66 -9.43
C ARG A 353 -6.13 12.01 -9.51
N ALA A 354 -7.34 12.05 -10.05
CA ALA A 354 -8.13 13.28 -10.13
C ALA A 354 -8.45 13.82 -8.73
N ILE A 355 -8.82 12.93 -7.81
CA ILE A 355 -9.06 13.28 -6.41
C ILE A 355 -7.78 13.80 -5.75
N GLY A 356 -6.66 13.11 -5.97
CA GLY A 356 -5.35 13.55 -5.51
C GLY A 356 -4.97 14.95 -5.98
N PHE A 357 -5.29 15.28 -7.24
CA PHE A 357 -5.06 16.59 -7.83
C PHE A 357 -5.92 17.69 -7.17
N LEU A 358 -7.16 17.36 -6.76
CA LEU A 358 -8.07 18.26 -6.04
C LEU A 358 -7.74 18.40 -4.54
N SER A 359 -6.90 17.52 -4.00
CA SER A 359 -6.45 17.50 -2.60
C SER A 359 -5.09 18.18 -2.38
N GLN A 360 -4.54 18.86 -3.40
CA GLN A 360 -3.23 19.50 -3.29
C GLN A 360 -3.30 20.82 -2.48
N PRO A 361 -2.27 21.14 -1.67
CA PRO A 361 -2.20 22.39 -0.89
C PRO A 361 -2.13 23.65 -1.75
N PHE A 362 -1.67 23.49 -2.99
CA PHE A 362 -1.65 24.51 -4.04
C PHE A 362 -2.42 23.99 -5.25
N PHE A 363 -3.31 24.82 -5.80
CA PHE A 363 -4.11 24.45 -6.96
C PHE A 363 -4.09 25.55 -8.05
N PRO A 364 -3.52 25.27 -9.23
CA PRO A 364 -2.96 23.99 -9.66
C PRO A 364 -1.68 23.58 -8.91
N PRO A 365 -1.37 22.28 -8.84
CA PRO A 365 -0.20 21.77 -8.13
C PRO A 365 1.09 22.27 -8.75
N GLY A 366 2.09 22.55 -7.91
CA GLY A 366 3.41 23.04 -8.35
C GLY A 366 3.46 24.55 -8.64
N ILE A 367 2.36 25.30 -8.46
CA ILE A 367 2.36 26.76 -8.56
C ILE A 367 2.21 27.38 -7.16
N PRO A 368 3.29 27.91 -6.57
CA PRO A 368 3.26 28.49 -5.23
C PRO A 368 2.37 29.74 -5.15
N GLY A 369 1.81 29.99 -3.97
CA GLY A 369 0.96 31.15 -3.70
C GLY A 369 -0.45 31.08 -4.30
N THR A 370 -0.80 29.97 -4.95
CA THR A 370 -2.18 29.70 -5.36
C THR A 370 -3.01 29.21 -4.16
N ALA A 371 -4.34 29.35 -4.24
CA ALA A 371 -5.23 28.80 -3.22
C ALA A 371 -5.22 27.26 -3.25
N GLU A 372 -5.56 26.63 -2.13
CA GLU A 372 -5.61 25.18 -2.01
C GLU A 372 -6.71 24.55 -2.86
N GLY A 373 -6.55 23.27 -3.20
CA GLY A 373 -7.57 22.49 -3.90
C GLY A 373 -8.84 22.30 -3.07
N PRO A 374 -9.99 22.03 -3.71
CA PRO A 374 -11.27 21.98 -3.02
C PRO A 374 -11.32 20.95 -1.90
N PHE A 375 -10.52 19.88 -1.95
CA PHE A 375 -10.46 18.80 -0.96
C PHE A 375 -9.28 18.90 0.01
N SER A 376 -8.46 19.94 -0.09
CA SER A 376 -7.32 20.20 0.79
C SER A 376 -7.73 21.00 2.04
N SER A 377 -7.03 20.78 3.15
CA SER A 377 -7.03 21.70 4.29
C SER A 377 -6.48 23.09 3.86
N PRO A 378 -6.91 24.17 4.54
CA PRO A 378 -6.33 25.50 4.32
C PRO A 378 -4.82 25.51 4.54
N GLN A 379 -4.08 26.26 3.72
CA GLN A 379 -2.61 26.31 3.78
C GLN A 379 -2.06 26.61 5.18
N ALA A 380 -2.72 27.50 5.94
CA ALA A 380 -2.29 27.87 7.29
C ALA A 380 -2.30 26.70 8.29
N THR A 381 -3.09 25.67 8.02
CA THR A 381 -3.20 24.47 8.87
C THR A 381 -2.79 23.20 8.13
N TRP A 382 -2.33 23.31 6.89
CA TRP A 382 -2.01 22.15 6.06
C TRP A 382 -0.73 21.45 6.53
N SER A 383 -0.69 20.13 6.36
CA SER A 383 0.54 19.34 6.41
C SER A 383 0.36 18.02 5.67
N VAL A 384 1.46 17.28 5.49
CA VAL A 384 1.41 15.87 5.03
C VAL A 384 0.61 14.96 5.98
N PHE A 385 0.26 15.45 7.18
CA PHE A 385 -0.59 14.79 8.15
C PHE A 385 -1.92 15.51 8.40
N ASN A 386 -2.21 16.59 7.67
CA ASN A 386 -3.48 17.31 7.69
C ASN A 386 -3.84 17.72 6.25
N THR A 387 -4.23 16.72 5.46
CA THR A 387 -4.43 16.83 4.01
C THR A 387 -5.84 17.26 3.60
N GLY A 388 -6.73 17.54 4.56
CA GLY A 388 -8.12 17.91 4.31
C GLY A 388 -9.06 16.72 4.35
N LEU A 389 -9.90 16.59 3.32
CA LEU A 389 -10.99 15.61 3.27
C LEU A 389 -10.52 14.18 3.57
N GLN A 390 -9.30 13.84 3.14
CA GLN A 390 -8.70 12.53 3.41
C GLN A 390 -8.55 12.25 4.91
N LEU A 391 -7.97 13.18 5.67
CA LEU A 391 -7.84 13.03 7.12
C LEU A 391 -9.23 13.12 7.78
N ASP A 392 -10.03 14.11 7.39
CA ASP A 392 -11.30 14.40 8.05
C ASP A 392 -12.25 13.20 8.03
N LEU A 393 -12.28 12.46 6.92
CA LEU A 393 -13.07 11.24 6.76
C LEU A 393 -12.68 10.12 7.74
N VAL A 394 -11.43 10.06 8.21
CA VAL A 394 -10.93 9.00 9.10
C VAL A 394 -10.59 9.49 10.51
N SER A 395 -10.57 10.80 10.73
CA SER A 395 -10.11 11.46 11.95
C SER A 395 -10.87 11.00 13.21
N GLY A 396 -12.19 10.81 13.10
CA GLY A 396 -13.04 10.31 14.18
C GLY A 396 -12.81 8.83 14.52
N GLY A 397 -12.14 8.09 13.64
CA GLY A 397 -11.76 6.69 13.84
C GLY A 397 -10.30 6.45 14.22
N LEU A 398 -9.47 7.49 14.20
CA LEU A 398 -8.06 7.41 14.56
C LEU A 398 -7.98 7.07 16.06
N LEU A 399 -7.48 5.86 16.39
CA LEU A 399 -7.49 5.23 17.74
C LEU A 399 -8.78 4.53 18.18
N THR A 400 -9.79 4.41 17.31
CA THR A 400 -10.97 3.56 17.58
C THR A 400 -10.95 2.32 16.68
N THR A 401 -11.98 1.48 16.77
CA THR A 401 -12.08 0.25 15.98
C THR A 401 -12.65 0.48 14.58
N SER A 402 -12.99 1.71 14.19
CA SER A 402 -13.74 1.93 12.95
C SER A 402 -13.65 3.37 12.40
N CYS A 403 -13.33 3.52 11.11
CA CYS A 403 -12.84 4.78 10.52
C CYS A 403 -13.90 5.90 10.33
N GLY A 404 -15.01 5.93 11.10
CA GLY A 404 -16.05 6.98 11.01
C GLY A 404 -17.29 6.56 10.18
N PRO A 405 -18.42 7.30 10.25
CA PRO A 405 -19.77 6.80 9.94
C PRO A 405 -19.92 6.32 8.48
N TYR A 406 -20.00 4.99 8.36
CA TYR A 406 -19.69 4.16 7.20
C TYR A 406 -20.74 4.28 6.09
N ASP A 407 -20.58 5.26 5.21
CA ASP A 407 -20.83 4.87 3.83
C ASP A 407 -19.94 3.64 3.56
N GLY A 408 -20.54 2.49 3.20
CA GLY A 408 -19.80 1.24 2.99
C GLY A 408 -18.68 1.37 1.95
N ARG A 409 -18.80 2.38 1.07
CA ARG A 409 -17.79 2.74 0.07
C ARG A 409 -16.56 3.41 0.65
N LEU A 410 -16.58 3.85 1.91
CA LEU A 410 -15.50 4.56 2.61
C LEU A 410 -15.00 3.82 3.85
N GLY A 411 -15.22 2.49 3.95
CA GLY A 411 -14.90 1.67 5.13
C GLY A 411 -13.43 1.72 5.59
N ASN A 412 -12.51 2.08 4.68
CA ASN A 412 -11.11 2.32 4.98
C ASN A 412 -10.65 3.73 4.53
N GLY A 413 -11.56 4.70 4.44
CA GLY A 413 -11.27 6.07 4.02
C GLY A 413 -11.05 6.24 2.52
N ILE A 414 -10.37 7.33 2.15
CA ILE A 414 -9.99 7.64 0.76
C ILE A 414 -8.47 7.73 0.63
N THR A 415 -8.01 7.67 -0.62
CA THR A 415 -6.63 7.95 -1.00
C THR A 415 -6.56 9.14 -1.94
N ILE A 416 -5.42 9.82 -1.95
CA ILE A 416 -5.16 11.01 -2.76
C ILE A 416 -3.97 10.81 -3.71
N PHE A 417 -3.68 9.56 -4.08
CA PHE A 417 -2.65 9.23 -5.05
C PHE A 417 -3.14 8.22 -6.12
N PRO A 418 -2.49 8.18 -7.30
CA PRO A 418 -2.96 7.44 -8.49
C PRO A 418 -3.05 5.93 -8.32
N GLY A 419 -3.80 5.25 -9.19
CA GLY A 419 -3.95 3.79 -9.21
C GLY A 419 -5.39 3.27 -9.02
N GLY A 420 -6.38 4.14 -8.84
CA GLY A 420 -7.81 3.78 -8.78
C GLY A 420 -8.58 4.30 -9.99
N VAL A 421 -9.35 3.43 -10.66
CA VAL A 421 -10.13 3.74 -11.88
C VAL A 421 -11.56 3.20 -11.76
N PRO A 422 -12.59 4.01 -12.06
CA PRO A 422 -13.98 3.54 -12.04
C PRO A 422 -14.28 2.65 -13.24
N LEU A 423 -15.10 1.62 -13.03
CA LEU A 423 -15.49 0.64 -14.04
C LEU A 423 -16.92 0.92 -14.50
N TYR A 424 -17.14 0.94 -15.81
CA TYR A 424 -18.44 1.17 -16.43
C TYR A 424 -18.86 -0.03 -17.28
N LYS A 425 -20.14 -0.38 -17.24
CA LYS A 425 -20.74 -1.41 -18.08
C LYS A 425 -22.01 -0.85 -18.70
N ALA A 426 -22.11 -0.89 -20.03
CA ALA A 426 -23.21 -0.27 -20.79
C ALA A 426 -23.44 1.21 -20.41
N GLY A 427 -22.34 1.98 -20.25
CA GLY A 427 -22.40 3.41 -19.92
C GLY A 427 -22.84 3.75 -18.50
N ARG A 428 -23.01 2.76 -17.61
CA ARG A 428 -23.36 2.94 -16.20
C ARG A 428 -22.20 2.52 -15.30
N LEU A 429 -22.00 3.22 -14.19
CA LEU A 429 -21.03 2.83 -13.16
C LEU A 429 -21.36 1.41 -12.69
N ALA A 430 -20.35 0.56 -12.60
CA ALA A 430 -20.47 -0.86 -12.30
C ALA A 430 -19.60 -1.32 -11.11
N GLY A 431 -18.62 -0.50 -10.73
CA GLY A 431 -17.64 -0.79 -9.68
C GLY A 431 -16.38 0.05 -9.87
N ALA A 432 -15.27 -0.38 -9.29
CA ALA A 432 -13.96 0.20 -9.55
C ALA A 432 -12.83 -0.83 -9.37
N ILE A 433 -11.70 -0.57 -10.02
CA ILE A 433 -10.43 -1.28 -9.79
C ILE A 433 -9.47 -0.35 -9.06
N GLY A 434 -8.70 -0.89 -8.12
CA GLY A 434 -7.56 -0.21 -7.52
C GLY A 434 -6.32 -1.09 -7.52
N VAL A 435 -5.16 -0.45 -7.73
CA VAL A 435 -3.86 -1.11 -7.83
C VAL A 435 -2.85 -0.38 -6.95
N SER A 436 -2.07 -1.13 -6.17
CA SER A 436 -1.01 -0.55 -5.34
C SER A 436 0.11 -1.52 -5.02
N GLY A 437 1.34 -1.03 -5.05
CA GLY A 437 2.52 -1.72 -4.51
C GLY A 437 3.83 -1.27 -5.15
N ASP A 438 3.77 -0.59 -6.29
CA ASP A 438 4.94 -0.06 -7.00
C ASP A 438 4.78 1.46 -7.23
N GLY A 439 5.39 2.02 -8.28
CA GLY A 439 5.21 3.43 -8.64
C GLY A 439 3.78 3.78 -9.08
N VAL A 440 3.37 5.02 -8.84
CA VAL A 440 1.98 5.47 -9.11
C VAL A 440 1.59 5.46 -10.58
N ASP A 441 2.54 5.67 -11.49
CA ASP A 441 2.29 5.58 -12.92
C ASP A 441 2.20 4.11 -13.37
N GLN A 442 2.91 3.19 -12.71
CA GLN A 442 2.75 1.74 -12.88
C GLN A 442 1.36 1.28 -12.39
N ASP A 443 0.91 1.78 -11.24
CA ASP A 443 -0.41 1.48 -10.70
C ASP A 443 -1.53 1.93 -11.66
N ASP A 444 -1.44 3.16 -12.19
CA ASP A 444 -2.38 3.67 -13.20
C ASP A 444 -2.40 2.82 -14.47
N LEU A 445 -1.23 2.41 -14.97
CA LEU A 445 -1.12 1.57 -16.16
C LEU A 445 -1.78 0.21 -15.94
N ILE A 446 -1.52 -0.43 -14.80
CA ILE A 446 -2.08 -1.75 -14.47
C ILE A 446 -3.59 -1.64 -14.23
N ALA A 447 -4.06 -0.59 -13.56
CA ALA A 447 -5.49 -0.33 -13.37
C ALA A 447 -6.22 -0.08 -14.71
N THR A 448 -5.57 0.66 -15.62
CA THR A 448 -6.09 0.93 -16.97
C THR A 448 -6.15 -0.34 -17.82
N ALA A 449 -5.14 -1.21 -17.74
CA ALA A 449 -5.16 -2.49 -18.43
C ALA A 449 -6.27 -3.41 -17.89
N GLY A 450 -6.46 -3.43 -16.57
CA GLY A 450 -7.54 -4.17 -15.92
C GLY A 450 -8.94 -3.66 -16.29
N SER A 451 -9.10 -2.37 -16.54
CA SER A 451 -10.39 -1.77 -16.92
C SER A 451 -10.75 -1.91 -18.39
N ALA A 452 -9.91 -2.55 -19.22
CA ALA A 452 -10.17 -2.72 -20.65
C ALA A 452 -11.51 -3.42 -20.92
N GLY A 453 -12.40 -2.81 -21.71
CA GLY A 453 -13.77 -3.25 -21.93
C GLY A 453 -14.76 -2.90 -20.79
N PHE A 454 -14.33 -2.09 -19.83
CA PHE A 454 -15.13 -1.49 -18.75
C PHE A 454 -14.78 0.00 -18.54
N GLU A 455 -14.28 0.65 -19.57
CA GLU A 455 -13.79 2.02 -19.49
C GLU A 455 -14.93 3.01 -19.25
N ALA A 456 -14.65 4.06 -18.48
CA ALA A 456 -15.55 5.20 -18.44
C ALA A 456 -15.72 5.82 -19.84
N PRO A 457 -16.96 6.21 -20.23
CA PRO A 457 -17.20 6.97 -21.44
C PRO A 457 -16.31 8.21 -21.49
N ALA A 458 -15.70 8.48 -22.66
CA ALA A 458 -14.68 9.52 -22.78
C ALA A 458 -15.20 10.90 -22.39
N GLU A 459 -16.45 11.20 -22.72
CA GLU A 459 -17.15 12.44 -22.41
C GLU A 459 -17.44 12.63 -20.91
N ARG A 460 -17.37 11.56 -20.11
CA ARG A 460 -17.56 11.63 -18.66
C ARG A 460 -16.27 11.69 -17.87
N ARG A 461 -15.10 11.51 -18.49
CA ARG A 461 -13.83 11.44 -17.74
C ARG A 461 -13.50 12.78 -17.10
N SER A 462 -12.84 12.75 -15.94
CA SER A 462 -12.40 13.97 -15.24
C SER A 462 -11.49 14.86 -16.11
N ASP A 463 -10.82 14.32 -17.13
CA ASP A 463 -10.03 15.10 -18.10
C ASP A 463 -10.84 15.96 -19.10
N GLN A 464 -12.18 15.91 -19.00
CA GLN A 464 -13.11 16.83 -19.64
C GLN A 464 -13.54 17.98 -18.73
N LEU A 465 -13.22 17.92 -17.43
CA LEU A 465 -13.60 18.92 -16.44
C LEU A 465 -12.49 19.95 -16.23
N MET A 466 -12.90 21.23 -16.18
CA MET A 466 -12.06 22.35 -15.77
C MET A 466 -12.46 22.81 -14.38
N VAL A 467 -11.50 22.95 -13.48
CA VAL A 467 -11.69 23.54 -12.14
C VAL A 467 -10.74 24.72 -12.05
N ARG A 468 -11.27 25.92 -11.75
CA ARG A 468 -10.50 27.18 -11.72
C ARG A 468 -9.62 27.39 -12.98
N GLY A 469 -10.10 26.98 -14.15
CA GLY A 469 -9.37 27.09 -15.43
C GLY A 469 -8.31 26.01 -15.67
N VAL A 470 -8.19 25.02 -14.79
CA VAL A 470 -7.23 23.91 -14.87
C VAL A 470 -7.97 22.62 -15.20
N ARG A 471 -7.47 21.88 -16.20
CA ARG A 471 -8.02 20.57 -16.57
C ARG A 471 -7.59 19.52 -15.56
N LEU A 472 -8.53 18.73 -15.04
CA LEU A 472 -8.17 17.63 -14.14
C LEU A 472 -7.49 16.49 -14.90
N PRO A 473 -6.60 15.72 -14.25
CA PRO A 473 -6.07 14.50 -14.84
C PRO A 473 -7.12 13.37 -14.78
N TYR A 474 -6.97 12.36 -15.64
CA TYR A 474 -7.67 11.07 -15.52
C TYR A 474 -6.68 9.96 -15.11
N VAL A 475 -5.84 9.47 -16.04
CA VAL A 475 -4.72 8.57 -15.74
C VAL A 475 -3.43 9.09 -16.38
N LYS A 476 -2.27 8.68 -15.86
CA LYS A 476 -0.96 8.95 -16.47
C LYS A 476 -0.24 7.64 -16.73
N LEU A 477 0.09 7.39 -17.99
CA LEU A 477 0.75 6.17 -18.43
C LEU A 477 2.26 6.43 -18.66
N PRO A 478 3.16 5.55 -18.19
CA PRO A 478 4.59 5.65 -18.48
C PRO A 478 4.85 5.64 -19.99
N ARG A 479 5.78 6.48 -20.46
CA ARG A 479 6.17 6.51 -21.89
C ARG A 479 6.85 5.22 -22.36
N HIS A 480 7.59 4.56 -21.47
CA HIS A 480 8.30 3.32 -21.72
C HIS A 480 8.00 2.31 -20.61
N PRO A 481 6.83 1.68 -20.63
CA PRO A 481 6.38 0.84 -19.53
C PRO A 481 7.07 -0.52 -19.45
N GLU A 482 7.79 -0.95 -20.49
CA GLU A 482 8.37 -2.31 -20.59
C GLU A 482 9.92 -2.35 -20.49
N LEU A 483 10.60 -1.22 -20.29
CA LEU A 483 12.08 -1.12 -20.33
C LEU A 483 12.81 -1.51 -19.04
#